data_AF-A0AAW2KTF4-F1
#
_entry.id   AF-A0AAW2KTF4-F1
#
_cell.length_a   1.000
_cell.length_b   1.000
_cell.length_c   1.000
_cell.angle_alpha   90.00
_cell.angle_beta   90.00
_cell.angle_gamma   90.00
#
_symmetry.space_group_name_H-M   'P 1'
#
loop_
_entity.id
_entity.type
_entity.pdbx_description
1 polymer ?
#
loop_
_entity_poly.entity_id
_entity_poly.type
_entity_poly.pdbx_seq_one_letter_code
_entity_poly.pdbx_strand_id
1 'polypeptide(L)'
;MEEEIKMIEKNNTWELTNRPKDKEVIGVKWIYKTKLNADGSIKKHKARLVAKGYSQLPGNNEKMIQVFKEDMMKTFEMSDLGLMHFFLGIEINQEKEGIFICQRKYTETLLKKFKMESCKTVTTPLVTGEKYQKEDGSQKVDGSMYRSLIGSLLYLTATRPDIMFGTCLLSRFMQSPSQVHYAAAKRILRYLRGTKDFGIWYKSTNDAKLVGYTDSDWAGSVDDMKSTSGYTFSLGSGIFSWASKKQATVAQSSTEAEYIAAAATSNQAIWLRRILEDIGEKQEEPTTIYCDNKSAIAITKNPVQHSRTKHIDIKYHSLREATTRGEIELKYCSTEEQLADIFTKALPRNKFEELRMKIGVYHKHIKGEY
;
A
#
# COMPACT_ATOMS: atom_id res chain seq x y z
N MET A 1 24.94 23.61 -14.58
CA MET A 1 24.03 24.65 -14.06
C MET A 1 23.78 25.69 -15.14
N GLU A 2 24.83 26.29 -15.68
CA GLU A 2 24.75 27.23 -16.81
C GLU A 2 23.98 26.68 -18.02
N GLU A 3 24.16 25.41 -18.39
CA GLU A 3 23.38 24.79 -19.47
C GLU A 3 21.87 24.78 -19.21
N GLU A 4 21.45 24.54 -17.96
CA GLU A 4 20.02 24.53 -17.61
C GLU A 4 19.46 25.96 -17.60
N ILE A 5 20.22 26.94 -17.09
CA ILE A 5 19.84 28.36 -17.13
C ILE A 5 19.69 28.83 -18.58
N LYS A 6 20.67 28.52 -19.45
CA LYS A 6 20.61 28.83 -20.89
C LYS A 6 19.40 28.18 -21.56
N MET A 7 19.01 26.97 -21.16
CA MET A 7 17.79 26.32 -21.69
C MET A 7 16.51 27.00 -21.19
N ILE A 8 16.47 27.40 -19.92
CA ILE A 8 15.35 28.12 -19.30
C ILE A 8 15.15 29.50 -19.96
N GLU A 9 16.24 30.23 -20.21
CA GLU A 9 16.28 31.50 -20.95
C GLU A 9 15.87 31.29 -22.41
N LYS A 10 16.47 30.32 -23.11
CA LYS A 10 16.13 30.01 -24.51
C LYS A 10 14.66 29.68 -24.70
N ASN A 11 14.06 28.97 -23.75
CA ASN A 11 12.66 28.56 -23.82
C ASN A 11 11.69 29.64 -23.32
N ASN A 12 12.18 30.82 -22.90
CA ASN A 12 11.38 31.90 -22.30
C ASN A 12 10.42 31.39 -21.19
N THR A 13 10.91 30.47 -20.36
CA THR A 13 10.07 29.77 -19.36
C THR A 13 9.91 30.53 -18.03
N TRP A 14 10.50 31.73 -17.92
CA TRP A 14 10.40 32.58 -16.74
C TRP A 14 10.57 34.05 -17.11
N GLU A 15 10.04 34.93 -16.26
CA GLU A 15 10.24 36.38 -16.33
C GLU A 15 10.70 36.87 -14.96
N LEU A 16 11.67 37.78 -14.95
CA LEU A 16 12.06 38.47 -13.73
C LEU A 16 10.99 39.50 -13.37
N THR A 17 10.30 39.28 -12.25
CA THR A 17 9.21 40.17 -11.79
C THR A 17 9.49 40.72 -10.39
N ASN A 18 8.87 41.85 -10.07
CA ASN A 18 8.93 42.42 -8.73
C ASN A 18 8.19 41.51 -7.74
N ARG A 19 8.74 41.37 -6.53
CA ARG A 19 8.10 40.57 -5.48
C ARG A 19 6.67 41.10 -5.21
N PRO A 20 5.61 40.28 -5.37
CA PRO A 20 4.26 40.68 -5.04
C PRO A 20 4.15 40.96 -3.54
N LYS A 21 3.43 42.02 -3.15
CA LYS A 21 3.26 42.40 -1.74
C LYS A 21 2.35 41.44 -0.97
N ASP A 22 1.41 40.81 -1.67
CA ASP A 22 0.32 40.01 -1.07
C ASP A 22 0.46 38.51 -1.33
N LYS A 23 1.64 38.04 -1.76
CA LYS A 23 1.90 36.61 -2.00
C LYS A 23 3.15 36.13 -1.28
N GLU A 24 3.06 34.94 -0.70
CA GLU A 24 4.23 34.26 -0.14
C GLU A 24 5.13 33.74 -1.27
N VAL A 25 6.43 34.01 -1.16
CA VAL A 25 7.42 33.58 -2.15
C VAL A 25 7.80 32.14 -1.87
N ILE A 26 7.52 31.26 -2.84
CA ILE A 26 7.98 29.87 -2.78
C ILE A 26 9.47 29.84 -3.12
N GLY A 27 10.29 29.37 -2.19
CA GLY A 27 11.72 29.24 -2.43
C GLY A 27 12.01 28.20 -3.52
N VAL A 28 13.20 28.28 -4.12
CA VAL A 28 13.68 27.29 -5.09
C VAL A 28 14.87 26.50 -4.53
N LYS A 29 15.16 25.33 -5.11
CA LYS A 29 16.34 24.51 -4.80
C LYS A 29 16.88 23.89 -6.07
N TRP A 30 18.21 23.83 -6.17
CA TRP A 30 18.87 23.02 -7.19
C TRP A 30 18.92 21.55 -6.77
N ILE A 31 18.46 20.66 -7.66
CA ILE A 31 18.61 19.21 -7.53
C ILE A 31 19.61 18.73 -8.57
N TYR A 32 20.62 18.01 -8.11
CA TYR A 32 21.64 17.40 -8.96
C TYR A 32 21.43 15.89 -9.03
N LYS A 33 21.52 15.31 -10.23
CA LYS A 33 21.42 13.87 -10.47
C LYS A 33 22.38 13.42 -11.56
N THR A 34 23.23 12.45 -11.25
CA THR A 34 24.06 11.78 -12.25
C THR A 34 23.24 10.66 -12.91
N LYS A 35 23.06 10.72 -14.23
CA LYS A 35 22.54 9.58 -15.02
C LYS A 35 23.71 8.71 -15.42
N LEU A 36 23.60 7.41 -15.17
CA LEU A 36 24.57 6.41 -15.58
C LEU A 36 24.06 5.65 -16.81
N ASN A 37 24.99 5.11 -17.58
CA ASN A 37 24.73 4.11 -18.61
C ASN A 37 24.55 2.73 -17.97
N ALA A 38 24.15 1.73 -18.77
CA ALA A 38 23.92 0.36 -18.27
C ALA A 38 25.20 -0.30 -17.72
N ASP A 39 26.37 0.14 -18.17
CA ASP A 39 27.70 -0.30 -17.74
C ASP A 39 28.22 0.45 -16.50
N GLY A 40 27.44 1.38 -15.93
CA GLY A 40 27.83 2.19 -14.78
C GLY A 40 28.64 3.45 -15.12
N SER A 41 29.00 3.69 -16.38
CA SER A 41 29.68 4.93 -16.80
C SER A 41 28.73 6.13 -16.74
N ILE A 42 29.27 7.34 -16.59
CA ILE A 42 28.45 8.56 -16.52
C ILE A 42 27.88 8.88 -17.90
N LYS A 43 26.56 8.85 -18.01
CA LYS A 43 25.82 9.29 -19.21
C LYS A 43 25.69 10.80 -19.27
N LYS A 44 25.24 11.42 -18.17
CA LYS A 44 25.00 12.88 -18.08
C LYS A 44 24.84 13.32 -16.63
N HIS A 45 25.45 14.44 -16.26
CA HIS A 45 25.06 15.18 -15.06
C HIS A 45 23.83 16.05 -15.35
N LYS A 46 22.78 15.92 -14.54
CA LYS A 46 21.58 16.74 -14.61
C LYS A 46 21.52 17.69 -13.43
N ALA A 47 21.24 18.96 -13.71
CA ALA A 47 20.81 19.94 -12.72
C ALA A 47 19.37 20.31 -13.04
N ARG A 48 18.54 20.51 -12.01
CA ARG A 48 17.16 21.01 -12.14
C ARG A 48 16.92 22.06 -11.09
N LEU A 49 16.37 23.20 -11.49
CA LEU A 49 15.81 24.16 -10.55
C LEU A 49 14.39 23.72 -10.22
N VAL A 50 14.07 23.52 -8.95
CA VAL A 50 12.72 23.12 -8.52
C VAL A 50 12.18 24.10 -7.50
N ALA A 51 10.89 24.41 -7.61
CA ALA A 51 10.15 25.09 -6.55
C ALA A 51 10.05 24.17 -5.31
N LYS A 52 10.16 24.76 -4.13
CA LYS A 52 9.96 24.10 -2.84
C LYS A 52 8.46 23.96 -2.57
N GLY A 53 7.81 23.08 -3.33
CA GLY A 53 6.36 22.88 -3.31
C GLY A 53 5.77 22.42 -1.97
N TYR A 54 6.58 22.05 -0.97
CA TYR A 54 6.10 21.73 0.38
C TYR A 54 5.49 22.94 1.12
N SER A 55 5.63 24.15 0.57
CA SER A 55 4.96 25.37 1.06
C SER A 55 3.68 25.69 0.27
N GLN A 56 3.27 24.84 -0.67
CA GLN A 56 2.02 25.04 -1.43
C GLN A 56 0.85 24.43 -0.67
N LEU A 57 -0.22 25.21 -0.53
CA LEU A 57 -1.50 24.69 -0.09
C LEU A 57 -2.26 24.12 -1.30
N PRO A 58 -2.95 22.98 -1.17
CA PRO A 58 -3.86 22.51 -2.20
C PRO A 58 -4.93 23.58 -2.47
N GLY A 59 -5.23 23.81 -3.75
CA GLY A 59 -6.28 24.76 -4.14
C GLY A 59 -7.64 24.31 -3.61
N ASN A 60 -8.20 25.06 -2.66
CA ASN A 60 -9.50 24.78 -2.04
C ASN A 60 -10.62 25.71 -2.55
N ASN A 61 -10.37 26.47 -3.62
CA ASN A 61 -11.31 27.42 -4.18
C ASN A 61 -11.53 27.13 -5.66
N GLU A 62 -12.73 26.67 -6.01
CA GLU A 62 -13.11 26.32 -7.38
C GLU A 62 -12.89 27.46 -8.38
N LYS A 63 -13.16 28.71 -7.98
CA LYS A 63 -12.92 29.87 -8.85
C LYS A 63 -11.44 30.05 -9.14
N MET A 64 -10.57 29.90 -8.15
CA MET A 64 -9.12 29.99 -8.36
C MET A 64 -8.60 28.85 -9.22
N ILE A 65 -9.12 27.63 -9.04
CA ILE A 65 -8.79 26.49 -9.90
C ILE A 65 -9.21 26.78 -11.34
N GLN A 66 -10.41 27.33 -11.54
CA GLN A 66 -10.93 27.64 -12.86
C GLN A 66 -10.10 28.72 -13.55
N VAL A 67 -9.79 29.83 -12.86
CA VAL A 67 -8.92 30.89 -13.38
C VAL A 67 -7.53 30.33 -13.72
N PHE A 68 -6.95 29.51 -12.84
CA PHE A 68 -5.67 28.88 -13.08
C PHE A 68 -5.69 27.96 -14.32
N LYS A 69 -6.74 27.16 -14.49
CA LYS A 69 -6.92 26.32 -15.68
C LYS A 69 -6.98 27.17 -16.95
N GLU A 70 -7.74 28.25 -16.93
CA GLU A 70 -7.86 29.18 -18.07
C GLU A 70 -6.52 29.82 -18.42
N ASP A 71 -5.77 30.29 -17.42
CA ASP A 71 -4.45 30.89 -17.64
C ASP A 71 -3.42 29.88 -18.16
N MET A 72 -3.47 28.64 -17.66
CA MET A 72 -2.63 27.55 -18.15
C MET A 72 -2.97 27.18 -19.61
N MET A 73 -4.26 27.09 -19.97
CA MET A 73 -4.69 26.79 -21.34
C MET A 73 -4.39 27.92 -22.34
N LYS A 74 -4.35 29.18 -21.90
CA LYS A 74 -3.90 30.31 -22.75
C LYS A 74 -2.39 30.25 -23.01
N THR A 75 -1.63 29.77 -22.04
CA THR A 75 -0.15 29.78 -22.08
C THR A 75 0.41 28.52 -22.74
N PHE A 76 -0.24 27.38 -22.53
CA PHE A 76 0.22 26.06 -22.96
C PHE A 76 -0.86 25.37 -23.80
N GLU A 77 -0.45 24.64 -24.83
CA GLU A 77 -1.34 23.77 -25.60
C GLU A 77 -1.75 22.56 -24.75
N MET A 78 -2.85 22.70 -24.01
CA MET A 78 -3.39 21.67 -23.12
C MET A 78 -4.92 21.74 -23.06
N SER A 79 -5.53 20.64 -22.63
CA SER A 79 -6.97 20.52 -22.42
C SER A 79 -7.30 20.12 -20.99
N ASP A 80 -8.44 20.60 -20.48
CA ASP A 80 -9.00 20.12 -19.23
C ASP A 80 -9.72 18.78 -19.47
N LEU A 81 -9.15 17.70 -18.94
CA LEU A 81 -9.70 16.35 -19.06
C LEU A 81 -10.80 16.07 -18.02
N GLY A 82 -11.18 17.08 -17.22
CA GLY A 82 -12.19 16.98 -16.18
C GLY A 82 -11.69 16.20 -14.97
N LEU A 83 -12.60 15.44 -14.34
CA LEU A 83 -12.25 14.61 -13.20
C LEU A 83 -11.27 13.51 -13.61
N MET A 84 -10.30 13.26 -12.72
CA MET A 84 -9.30 12.23 -12.91
C MET A 84 -9.95 10.85 -13.02
N HIS A 85 -9.80 10.20 -14.17
CA HIS A 85 -10.30 8.85 -14.46
C HIS A 85 -9.18 7.80 -14.50
N PHE A 86 -7.91 8.24 -14.57
CA PHE A 86 -6.76 7.36 -14.63
C PHE A 86 -5.53 8.04 -14.01
N PHE A 87 -4.79 7.31 -13.17
CA PHE A 87 -3.53 7.79 -12.58
C PHE A 87 -2.54 6.66 -12.35
N LEU A 88 -1.34 6.76 -12.93
CA LEU A 88 -0.26 5.78 -12.76
C LEU A 88 -0.66 4.31 -12.93
N GLY A 89 -1.56 4.00 -13.87
CA GLY A 89 -2.02 2.63 -14.11
C GLY A 89 -3.23 2.19 -13.28
N ILE A 90 -3.80 3.09 -12.46
CA ILE A 90 -5.01 2.90 -11.67
C ILE A 90 -6.17 3.60 -12.37
N GLU A 91 -7.26 2.87 -12.57
CA GLU A 91 -8.54 3.39 -13.06
C GLU A 91 -9.32 3.94 -11.87
N ILE A 92 -9.89 5.12 -12.05
CA ILE A 92 -10.57 5.87 -11.00
C ILE A 92 -11.96 6.24 -11.50
N ASN A 93 -12.98 5.83 -10.77
CA ASN A 93 -14.36 6.23 -11.02
C ASN A 93 -14.85 7.03 -9.80
N GLN A 94 -15.11 8.33 -10.03
CA GLN A 94 -15.53 9.28 -9.01
C GLN A 94 -17.03 9.54 -9.14
N GLU A 95 -17.78 9.24 -8.09
CA GLU A 95 -19.23 9.44 -7.99
C GLU A 95 -19.54 10.27 -6.73
N LYS A 96 -20.78 10.76 -6.61
CA LYS A 96 -21.19 11.57 -5.44
C LYS A 96 -21.07 10.78 -4.14
N GLU A 97 -21.29 9.48 -4.21
CA GLU A 97 -21.28 8.55 -3.08
C GLU A 97 -19.87 8.11 -2.67
N GLY A 98 -18.85 8.36 -3.49
CA GLY A 98 -17.48 7.94 -3.22
C GLY A 98 -16.59 7.75 -4.45
N ILE A 99 -15.38 7.23 -4.21
CA ILE A 99 -14.36 6.98 -5.23
C ILE A 99 -14.08 5.49 -5.31
N PHE A 100 -14.17 4.92 -6.50
CA PHE A 100 -13.79 3.54 -6.80
C PHE A 100 -12.45 3.54 -7.51
N ILE A 101 -11.50 2.75 -7.02
CA ILE A 101 -10.23 2.53 -7.71
C ILE A 101 -10.05 1.06 -8.07
N CYS A 102 -9.63 0.80 -9.30
CA CYS A 102 -9.35 -0.55 -9.78
C CYS A 102 -8.23 -0.56 -10.83
N GLN A 103 -7.87 -1.76 -11.29
CA GLN A 103 -6.86 -1.99 -12.31
C GLN A 103 -7.33 -3.09 -13.28
N ARG A 104 -8.53 -2.93 -13.84
CA ARG A 104 -9.17 -3.93 -14.70
C ARG A 104 -8.38 -4.14 -15.99
N LYS A 105 -8.05 -3.07 -16.72
CA LYS A 105 -7.25 -3.17 -17.96
C LYS A 105 -5.88 -3.83 -17.72
N TYR A 106 -5.25 -3.52 -16.58
CA TYR A 106 -3.99 -4.16 -16.19
C TYR A 106 -4.18 -5.64 -15.89
N THR A 107 -5.26 -6.00 -15.19
CA THR A 107 -5.61 -7.40 -14.88
C THR A 107 -5.84 -8.21 -16.16
N GLU A 108 -6.56 -7.66 -17.14
CA GLU A 108 -6.78 -8.31 -18.43
C GLU A 108 -5.47 -8.50 -19.22
N THR A 109 -4.63 -7.45 -19.26
CA THR A 109 -3.28 -7.53 -19.86
C THR A 109 -2.41 -8.58 -19.18
N LEU A 110 -2.49 -8.68 -17.84
CA LEU A 110 -1.77 -9.66 -17.05
C LEU A 110 -2.22 -11.09 -17.38
N LEU A 111 -3.53 -11.33 -17.45
CA LEU A 111 -4.09 -12.63 -17.81
C LEU A 111 -3.65 -13.04 -19.22
N LYS A 112 -3.67 -12.11 -20.19
CA LYS A 112 -3.19 -12.37 -21.56
C LYS A 112 -1.70 -12.71 -21.59
N LYS A 113 -0.86 -11.93 -20.91
CA LYS A 113 0.60 -12.14 -20.81
C LYS A 113 0.95 -13.55 -20.35
N PHE A 114 0.20 -14.11 -19.39
CA PHE A 114 0.44 -15.44 -18.84
C PHE A 114 -0.47 -16.54 -19.42
N LYS A 115 -1.22 -16.26 -20.51
CA LYS A 115 -2.13 -17.19 -21.19
C LYS A 115 -3.22 -17.76 -20.28
N MET A 116 -3.80 -16.90 -19.44
CA MET A 116 -4.81 -17.22 -18.41
C MET A 116 -6.19 -16.60 -18.66
N GLU A 117 -6.45 -16.02 -19.84
CA GLU A 117 -7.74 -15.39 -20.18
C GLU A 117 -8.92 -16.36 -20.09
N SER A 118 -8.72 -17.59 -20.57
CA SER A 118 -9.73 -18.65 -20.60
C SER A 118 -9.59 -19.67 -19.45
N CYS A 119 -8.84 -19.34 -18.39
CA CYS A 119 -8.64 -20.25 -17.27
C CYS A 119 -9.93 -20.43 -16.43
N LYS A 120 -10.09 -21.60 -15.81
CA LYS A 120 -11.17 -21.84 -14.83
C LYS A 120 -10.97 -20.94 -13.61
N THR A 121 -11.99 -20.23 -13.18
CA THR A 121 -11.93 -19.37 -12.00
C THR A 121 -11.81 -20.15 -10.70
N VAL A 122 -11.39 -19.44 -9.65
CA VAL A 122 -11.47 -19.87 -8.25
C VAL A 122 -11.94 -18.69 -7.40
N THR A 123 -12.45 -18.96 -6.20
CA THR A 123 -13.01 -17.95 -5.30
C THR A 123 -12.02 -17.38 -4.29
N THR A 124 -10.87 -18.05 -4.09
CA THR A 124 -9.80 -17.61 -3.18
C THR A 124 -8.43 -17.65 -3.86
N PRO A 125 -7.51 -16.72 -3.55
CA PRO A 125 -6.19 -16.65 -4.18
C PRO A 125 -5.28 -17.81 -3.79
N LEU A 126 -5.43 -18.34 -2.57
CA LEU A 126 -4.69 -19.50 -2.05
C LEU A 126 -5.64 -20.55 -1.49
N VAL A 127 -5.12 -21.77 -1.32
CA VAL A 127 -5.83 -22.87 -0.65
C VAL A 127 -5.52 -22.80 0.85
N THR A 128 -6.54 -22.97 1.68
CA THR A 128 -6.38 -22.99 3.15
C THR A 128 -5.53 -24.17 3.58
N GLY A 129 -4.57 -23.94 4.48
CA GLY A 129 -3.71 -24.99 5.03
C GLY A 129 -2.55 -25.44 4.14
N GLU A 130 -2.49 -25.03 2.87
CA GLU A 130 -1.32 -25.29 2.03
C GLU A 130 -0.08 -24.57 2.59
N LYS A 131 1.02 -25.32 2.68
CA LYS A 131 2.34 -24.80 3.06
C LYS A 131 3.27 -24.86 1.87
N TYR A 132 4.13 -23.85 1.76
CA TYR A 132 5.13 -23.73 0.71
C TYR A 132 6.51 -23.65 1.36
N GLN A 133 7.48 -24.35 0.78
CA GLN A 133 8.84 -24.48 1.29
C GLN A 133 9.83 -24.48 0.12
N LYS A 134 11.08 -24.09 0.38
CA LYS A 134 12.08 -23.95 -0.69
C LYS A 134 12.38 -25.27 -1.40
N GLU A 135 12.48 -26.34 -0.62
CA GLU A 135 12.73 -27.69 -1.12
C GLU A 135 11.49 -28.56 -0.94
N ASP A 136 10.59 -28.49 -1.92
CA ASP A 136 9.34 -29.23 -1.96
C ASP A 136 9.43 -30.54 -2.79
N GLY A 137 10.62 -30.88 -3.26
CA GLY A 137 10.88 -32.07 -4.09
C GLY A 137 10.32 -31.97 -5.53
N SER A 138 9.65 -30.88 -5.89
CA SER A 138 9.11 -30.67 -7.23
C SER A 138 10.14 -30.05 -8.17
N GLN A 139 9.91 -30.22 -9.48
CA GLN A 139 10.79 -29.65 -10.50
C GLN A 139 10.85 -28.13 -10.38
N LYS A 140 12.05 -27.55 -10.53
CA LYS A 140 12.23 -26.10 -10.59
C LYS A 140 11.62 -25.55 -11.90
N VAL A 141 11.16 -24.31 -11.86
CA VAL A 141 10.61 -23.60 -13.04
C VAL A 141 11.53 -22.45 -13.46
N ASP A 142 11.27 -21.88 -14.64
CA ASP A 142 11.97 -20.68 -15.08
C ASP A 142 11.77 -19.52 -14.09
N GLY A 143 12.87 -19.14 -13.43
CA GLY A 143 12.89 -18.03 -12.49
C GLY A 143 12.57 -16.68 -13.13
N SER A 144 12.88 -16.49 -14.43
CA SER A 144 12.57 -15.24 -15.13
C SER A 144 11.05 -15.07 -15.28
N MET A 145 10.36 -16.09 -15.82
CA MET A 145 8.91 -16.11 -15.92
C MET A 145 8.23 -15.95 -14.56
N TYR A 146 8.72 -16.66 -13.53
CA TYR A 146 8.17 -16.58 -12.17
C TYR A 146 8.31 -15.18 -11.57
N ARG A 147 9.52 -14.58 -11.63
CA ARG A 147 9.75 -13.20 -11.14
C ARG A 147 8.89 -12.19 -11.88
N SER A 148 8.73 -12.34 -13.19
CA SER A 148 7.86 -11.51 -14.01
C SER A 148 6.39 -11.60 -13.56
N LEU A 149 5.91 -12.80 -13.21
CA LEU A 149 4.56 -13.00 -12.69
C LEU A 149 4.39 -12.36 -11.31
N ILE A 150 5.28 -12.66 -10.36
CA ILE A 150 5.19 -12.11 -9.00
C ILE A 150 5.31 -10.59 -9.01
N GLY A 151 6.23 -10.02 -9.80
CA GLY A 151 6.36 -8.57 -9.95
C GLY A 151 5.07 -7.91 -10.47
N SER A 152 4.41 -8.55 -11.44
CA SER A 152 3.11 -8.07 -11.93
C SER A 152 2.00 -8.17 -10.88
N LEU A 153 1.96 -9.26 -10.09
CA LEU A 153 1.01 -9.40 -9.00
C LEU A 153 1.25 -8.34 -7.90
N LEU A 154 2.51 -8.09 -7.54
CA LEU A 154 2.89 -7.07 -6.55
C LEU A 154 2.41 -5.69 -6.97
N TYR A 155 2.54 -5.33 -8.26
CA TYR A 155 2.01 -4.06 -8.76
C TYR A 155 0.48 -3.96 -8.64
N LEU A 156 -0.24 -5.07 -8.88
CA LEU A 156 -1.70 -5.11 -8.76
C LEU A 156 -2.19 -5.01 -7.31
N THR A 157 -1.35 -5.35 -6.32
CA THR A 157 -1.73 -5.23 -4.90
C THR A 157 -2.06 -3.80 -4.47
N ALA A 158 -1.71 -2.78 -5.26
CA ALA A 158 -2.06 -1.38 -5.03
C ALA A 158 -3.57 -1.10 -5.04
N THR A 159 -4.35 -1.91 -5.77
CA THR A 159 -5.84 -1.85 -5.77
C THR A 159 -6.48 -3.18 -5.38
N ARG A 160 -5.67 -4.22 -5.17
CA ARG A 160 -6.08 -5.58 -4.82
C ARG A 160 -5.39 -6.08 -3.55
N PRO A 161 -5.67 -5.46 -2.39
CA PRO A 161 -5.12 -5.91 -1.10
C PRO A 161 -5.51 -7.35 -0.76
N ASP A 162 -6.62 -7.84 -1.31
CA ASP A 162 -7.12 -9.20 -1.15
C ASP A 162 -6.20 -10.30 -1.73
N ILE A 163 -5.24 -9.97 -2.60
CA ILE A 163 -4.20 -10.91 -3.07
C ILE A 163 -2.82 -10.67 -2.42
N MET A 164 -2.72 -9.70 -1.52
CA MET A 164 -1.44 -9.24 -0.95
C MET A 164 -0.71 -10.38 -0.21
N PHE A 165 -1.39 -11.09 0.70
CA PHE A 165 -0.77 -12.19 1.45
C PHE A 165 -0.18 -13.24 0.52
N GLY A 166 -0.98 -13.76 -0.42
CA GLY A 166 -0.52 -14.80 -1.32
C GLY A 166 0.63 -14.35 -2.22
N THR A 167 0.60 -13.10 -2.67
CA THR A 167 1.67 -12.54 -3.49
C THR A 167 2.98 -12.39 -2.69
N CYS A 168 2.92 -11.87 -1.46
CA CYS A 168 4.08 -11.71 -0.58
C CYS A 168 4.61 -13.04 -0.02
N LEU A 169 3.77 -14.05 0.12
CA LEU A 169 4.19 -15.40 0.46
C LEU A 169 5.00 -15.99 -0.70
N LEU A 170 4.46 -15.94 -1.91
CA LEU A 170 5.08 -16.51 -3.11
C LEU A 170 6.35 -15.75 -3.54
N SER A 171 6.45 -14.45 -3.24
CA SER A 171 7.67 -13.67 -3.50
C SER A 171 8.91 -14.22 -2.81
N ARG A 172 8.75 -15.01 -1.74
CA ARG A 172 9.86 -15.63 -0.98
C ARG A 172 10.64 -16.65 -1.80
N PHE A 173 10.06 -17.18 -2.88
CA PHE A 173 10.63 -18.25 -3.70
C PHE A 173 11.19 -17.77 -5.04
N MET A 174 11.31 -16.45 -5.26
CA MET A 174 11.76 -15.86 -6.53
C MET A 174 13.19 -16.25 -6.98
N GLN A 175 14.03 -16.72 -6.04
CA GLN A 175 15.40 -17.16 -6.33
C GLN A 175 15.44 -18.55 -6.97
N SER A 176 14.64 -19.49 -6.47
CA SER A 176 14.60 -20.88 -6.92
C SER A 176 13.15 -21.42 -6.89
N PRO A 177 12.28 -20.92 -7.78
CA PRO A 177 10.87 -21.29 -7.79
C PRO A 177 10.67 -22.71 -8.33
N SER A 178 9.61 -23.35 -7.85
CA SER A 178 9.24 -24.73 -8.18
C SER A 178 7.89 -24.79 -8.90
N GLN A 179 7.51 -25.97 -9.39
CA GLN A 179 6.19 -26.18 -9.99
C GLN A 179 5.06 -25.91 -8.99
N VAL A 180 5.22 -26.27 -7.71
CA VAL A 180 4.24 -25.97 -6.66
C VAL A 180 4.08 -24.46 -6.49
N HIS A 181 5.18 -23.73 -6.39
CA HIS A 181 5.17 -22.26 -6.30
C HIS A 181 4.49 -21.62 -7.52
N TYR A 182 4.79 -22.11 -8.72
CA TYR A 182 4.23 -21.56 -9.95
C TYR A 182 2.75 -21.90 -10.12
N ALA A 183 2.32 -23.09 -9.70
CA ALA A 183 0.92 -23.47 -9.65
C ALA A 183 0.12 -22.56 -8.70
N ALA A 184 0.66 -22.27 -7.53
CA ALA A 184 0.05 -21.32 -6.58
C ALA A 184 -0.02 -19.89 -7.16
N ALA A 185 1.03 -19.42 -7.84
CA ALA A 185 0.99 -18.12 -8.51
C ALA A 185 -0.07 -18.06 -9.64
N LYS A 186 -0.20 -19.14 -10.42
CA LYS A 186 -1.27 -19.27 -11.43
C LYS A 186 -2.65 -19.36 -10.80
N ARG A 187 -2.79 -19.91 -9.58
CA ARG A 187 -4.06 -19.88 -8.84
C ARG A 187 -4.50 -18.44 -8.55
N ILE A 188 -3.59 -17.55 -8.19
CA ILE A 188 -3.92 -16.11 -8.02
C ILE A 188 -4.45 -15.52 -9.33
N LEU A 189 -3.87 -15.86 -10.48
CA LEU A 189 -4.41 -15.45 -11.78
C LEU A 189 -5.82 -15.99 -12.04
N ARG A 190 -6.12 -17.24 -11.63
CA ARG A 190 -7.48 -17.82 -11.72
C ARG A 190 -8.49 -17.06 -10.86
N TYR A 191 -8.07 -16.61 -9.68
CA TYR A 191 -8.88 -15.76 -8.81
C TYR A 191 -9.12 -14.38 -9.45
N LEU A 192 -8.07 -13.74 -9.96
CA LEU A 192 -8.15 -12.47 -10.67
C LEU A 192 -9.04 -12.53 -11.90
N ARG A 193 -9.00 -13.62 -12.68
CA ARG A 193 -9.92 -13.83 -13.82
C ARG A 193 -11.38 -13.76 -13.40
N GLY A 194 -11.72 -14.31 -12.23
CA GLY A 194 -13.08 -14.27 -11.69
C GLY A 194 -13.44 -12.95 -11.00
N THR A 195 -12.45 -12.07 -10.77
CA THR A 195 -12.59 -10.84 -9.98
C THR A 195 -11.93 -9.64 -10.66
N LYS A 196 -11.90 -9.61 -12.00
CA LYS A 196 -11.21 -8.56 -12.76
C LYS A 196 -11.82 -7.17 -12.58
N ASP A 197 -13.13 -7.14 -12.29
CA ASP A 197 -13.92 -5.93 -12.06
C ASP A 197 -13.96 -5.53 -10.57
N PHE A 198 -13.09 -6.12 -9.75
CA PHE A 198 -12.97 -5.77 -8.33
C PHE A 198 -11.95 -4.66 -8.12
N GLY A 199 -12.25 -3.81 -7.14
CA GLY A 199 -11.41 -2.68 -6.72
C GLY A 199 -11.81 -2.19 -5.34
N ILE A 200 -11.14 -1.14 -4.86
CA ILE A 200 -11.42 -0.56 -3.54
C ILE A 200 -12.48 0.54 -3.69
N TRP A 201 -13.49 0.51 -2.83
CA TRP A 201 -14.50 1.56 -2.72
C TRP A 201 -14.27 2.44 -1.49
N TYR A 202 -14.02 3.72 -1.72
CA TYR A 202 -13.96 4.75 -0.68
C TYR A 202 -15.28 5.50 -0.65
N LYS A 203 -16.14 5.14 0.29
CA LYS A 203 -17.45 5.79 0.46
C LYS A 203 -17.26 7.15 1.12
N SER A 204 -18.02 8.15 0.65
CA SER A 204 -18.10 9.45 1.33
C SER A 204 -18.61 9.28 2.75
N THR A 205 -17.97 9.95 3.71
CA THR A 205 -18.29 9.91 5.14
C THR A 205 -18.06 11.27 5.78
N ASN A 206 -18.86 11.60 6.79
CA ASN A 206 -18.70 12.81 7.59
C ASN A 206 -17.83 12.57 8.85
N ASP A 207 -17.48 11.32 9.15
CA ASP A 207 -16.65 10.93 10.31
C ASP A 207 -15.46 10.11 9.81
N ALA A 208 -14.38 10.80 9.44
CA ALA A 208 -13.15 10.23 8.90
C ALA A 208 -12.18 9.91 10.05
N LYS A 209 -12.39 8.75 10.70
CA LYS A 209 -11.51 8.25 11.76
C LYS A 209 -10.50 7.25 11.24
N LEU A 210 -9.22 7.47 11.57
CA LEU A 210 -8.15 6.53 11.29
C LEU A 210 -8.27 5.33 12.24
N VAL A 211 -8.47 4.13 11.68
CA VAL A 211 -8.58 2.88 12.44
C VAL A 211 -7.69 1.82 11.82
N GLY A 212 -6.96 1.10 12.66
CA GLY A 212 -6.04 0.04 12.25
C GLY A 212 -6.43 -1.35 12.76
N TYR A 213 -5.97 -2.39 12.08
CA TYR A 213 -6.00 -3.78 12.52
C TYR A 213 -4.60 -4.38 12.36
N THR A 214 -4.20 -5.26 13.26
CA THR A 214 -2.91 -5.97 13.24
C THR A 214 -3.10 -7.43 13.61
N ASP A 215 -2.37 -8.32 12.95
CA ASP A 215 -2.37 -9.77 13.18
C ASP A 215 -1.01 -10.38 12.81
N SER A 216 -0.75 -11.59 13.29
CA SER A 216 0.39 -12.41 12.89
C SER A 216 0.08 -13.92 12.83
N ASP A 217 0.69 -14.63 11.87
CA ASP A 217 0.44 -16.07 11.65
C ASP A 217 1.25 -17.03 12.55
N TRP A 218 1.92 -16.53 13.59
CA TRP A 218 2.97 -17.16 14.42
C TRP A 218 3.64 -18.43 13.83
N ALA A 219 4.92 -18.32 13.49
CA ALA A 219 5.71 -19.41 12.90
C ALA A 219 5.10 -20.00 11.62
N GLY A 220 4.40 -19.18 10.82
CA GLY A 220 3.74 -19.64 9.60
C GLY A 220 4.68 -20.14 8.50
N SER A 221 5.95 -19.71 8.49
CA SER A 221 6.98 -20.13 7.54
C SER A 221 7.66 -21.44 7.96
N VAL A 222 7.50 -22.49 7.17
CA VAL A 222 8.10 -23.81 7.47
C VAL A 222 9.62 -23.86 7.26
N ASP A 223 10.19 -22.95 6.45
CA ASP A 223 11.64 -22.93 6.17
C ASP A 223 12.49 -22.39 7.33
N ASP A 224 11.95 -21.47 8.14
CA ASP A 224 12.72 -20.73 9.15
C ASP A 224 11.91 -20.33 10.38
N MET A 225 10.68 -20.83 10.51
CA MET A 225 9.76 -20.58 11.64
C MET A 225 9.47 -19.11 11.92
N LYS A 226 9.72 -18.21 10.95
CA LYS A 226 9.37 -16.79 11.08
C LYS A 226 7.91 -16.56 10.74
N SER A 227 7.27 -15.71 11.54
CA SER A 227 5.88 -15.30 11.33
C SER A 227 5.74 -14.32 10.16
N THR A 228 4.51 -14.14 9.70
CA THR A 228 4.05 -13.08 8.79
C THR A 228 3.20 -12.11 9.60
N SER A 229 3.61 -10.84 9.64
CA SER A 229 2.80 -9.74 10.18
C SER A 229 1.91 -9.14 9.10
N GLY A 230 0.66 -8.92 9.44
CA GLY A 230 -0.33 -8.23 8.61
C GLY A 230 -0.85 -6.98 9.30
N TYR A 231 -1.14 -5.94 8.54
CA TYR A 231 -1.93 -4.82 9.04
C TYR A 231 -2.81 -4.22 7.96
N THR A 232 -3.83 -3.50 8.39
CA THR A 232 -4.61 -2.63 7.52
C THR A 232 -5.12 -1.40 8.26
N PHE A 233 -5.24 -0.28 7.55
CA PHE A 233 -5.83 0.96 8.01
C PHE A 233 -6.93 1.44 7.06
N SER A 234 -8.03 1.88 7.63
CA SER A 234 -9.09 2.61 6.96
C SER A 234 -9.21 4.03 7.52
N LEU A 235 -9.82 4.90 6.71
CA LEU A 235 -10.25 6.23 7.11
C LEU A 235 -11.76 6.33 6.81
N GLY A 236 -12.57 5.87 7.75
CA GLY A 236 -14.05 5.86 7.68
C GLY A 236 -14.72 4.93 6.64
N SER A 237 -14.00 4.41 5.64
CA SER A 237 -14.56 3.46 4.66
C SER A 237 -13.59 2.34 4.25
N GLY A 238 -13.31 2.16 2.95
CA GLY A 238 -12.35 1.18 2.45
C GLY A 238 -10.94 1.42 2.98
N ILE A 239 -10.12 0.37 2.97
CA ILE A 239 -8.74 0.47 3.46
C ILE A 239 -7.87 1.22 2.45
N PHE A 240 -6.92 2.01 2.94
CA PHE A 240 -6.00 2.79 2.09
C PHE A 240 -4.51 2.51 2.41
N SER A 241 -4.22 1.81 3.52
CA SER A 241 -2.88 1.36 3.86
C SER A 241 -2.92 -0.08 4.37
N TRP A 242 -2.03 -0.94 3.89
CA TRP A 242 -1.96 -2.34 4.28
C TRP A 242 -0.57 -2.92 4.06
N ALA A 243 -0.29 -4.03 4.73
CA ALA A 243 0.92 -4.81 4.47
C ALA A 243 0.74 -6.29 4.85
N SER A 244 1.52 -7.14 4.20
CA SER A 244 1.80 -8.53 4.59
C SER A 244 3.31 -8.73 4.52
N LYS A 245 3.97 -8.86 5.67
CA LYS A 245 5.44 -8.88 5.75
C LYS A 245 5.95 -10.01 6.63
N LYS A 246 6.87 -10.81 6.11
CA LYS A 246 7.61 -11.79 6.91
C LYS A 246 8.43 -11.06 7.98
N GLN A 247 8.31 -11.49 9.23
CA GLN A 247 9.09 -10.95 10.34
C GLN A 247 10.58 -11.23 10.14
N ALA A 248 11.42 -10.33 10.64
CA ALA A 248 12.88 -10.48 10.53
C ALA A 248 13.43 -11.50 11.54
N THR A 249 12.81 -11.60 12.71
CA THR A 249 13.18 -12.45 13.85
C THR A 249 12.18 -13.59 14.02
N VAL A 250 12.64 -14.70 14.61
CA VAL A 250 11.76 -15.82 14.99
C VAL A 250 11.18 -15.50 16.36
N ALA A 251 9.86 -15.36 16.42
CA ALA A 251 9.14 -15.10 17.67
C ALA A 251 9.05 -16.37 18.51
N GLN A 252 9.33 -16.27 19.82
CA GLN A 252 9.32 -17.42 20.73
C GLN A 252 7.91 -17.77 21.24
N SER A 253 6.91 -16.94 20.95
CA SER A 253 5.50 -17.19 21.27
C SER A 253 4.57 -16.45 20.31
N SER A 254 3.30 -16.86 20.26
CA SER A 254 2.27 -16.12 19.51
C SER A 254 2.13 -14.69 20.01
N THR A 255 2.13 -14.48 21.33
CA THR A 255 2.11 -13.15 21.95
C THR A 255 3.27 -12.27 21.48
N GLU A 256 4.46 -12.84 21.33
CA GLU A 256 5.62 -12.10 20.84
C GLU A 256 5.48 -11.73 19.36
N ALA A 257 4.99 -12.65 18.53
CA ALA A 257 4.74 -12.39 17.11
C ALA A 257 3.70 -11.28 16.91
N GLU A 258 2.63 -11.31 17.69
CA GLU A 258 1.57 -10.29 17.72
C GLU A 258 2.12 -8.94 18.17
N TYR A 259 2.96 -8.93 19.20
CA TYR A 259 3.57 -7.70 19.68
C TYR A 259 4.50 -7.08 18.62
N ILE A 260 5.26 -7.90 17.90
CA ILE A 260 6.09 -7.45 16.78
C ILE A 260 5.23 -6.84 15.66
N ALA A 261 4.09 -7.45 15.34
CA ALA A 261 3.14 -6.93 14.37
C ALA A 261 2.55 -5.59 14.84
N ALA A 262 2.05 -5.53 16.08
CA ALA A 262 1.47 -4.33 16.67
C ALA A 262 2.45 -3.15 16.73
N ALA A 263 3.73 -3.40 17.04
CA ALA A 263 4.76 -2.35 17.03
C ALA A 263 4.97 -1.78 15.61
N ALA A 264 5.00 -2.63 14.58
CA ALA A 264 5.10 -2.17 13.20
C ALA A 264 3.85 -1.39 12.76
N THR A 265 2.66 -1.88 13.13
CA THR A 265 1.38 -1.20 12.86
C THR A 265 1.31 0.15 13.56
N SER A 266 1.78 0.27 14.81
CA SER A 266 1.84 1.54 15.56
C SER A 266 2.72 2.58 14.87
N ASN A 267 3.89 2.16 14.37
CA ASN A 267 4.76 3.07 13.61
C ASN A 267 4.07 3.57 12.34
N GLN A 268 3.33 2.69 11.65
CA GLN A 268 2.55 3.08 10.48
C GLN A 268 1.42 4.04 10.86
N ALA A 269 0.71 3.81 11.97
CA ALA A 269 -0.34 4.70 12.46
C ALA A 269 0.21 6.11 12.74
N ILE A 270 1.33 6.22 13.45
CA ILE A 270 1.97 7.51 13.75
C ILE A 270 2.37 8.24 12.47
N TRP A 271 2.92 7.53 11.49
CA TRP A 271 3.26 8.12 10.20
C TRP A 271 2.01 8.59 9.44
N LEU A 272 0.94 7.79 9.42
CA LEU A 272 -0.33 8.16 8.81
C LEU A 272 -0.96 9.38 9.48
N ARG A 273 -0.91 9.48 10.82
CA ARG A 273 -1.40 10.66 11.57
C ARG A 273 -0.71 11.94 11.14
N ARG A 274 0.60 11.91 10.91
CA ARG A 274 1.36 13.08 10.42
C ARG A 274 0.94 13.47 9.01
N ILE A 275 0.73 12.49 8.12
CA ILE A 275 0.20 12.78 6.77
C ILE A 275 -1.19 13.40 6.83
N LEU A 276 -2.06 12.87 7.69
CA LEU A 276 -3.41 13.41 7.87
C LEU A 276 -3.37 14.85 8.42
N GLU A 277 -2.48 15.14 9.36
CA GLU A 277 -2.23 16.50 9.86
C GLU A 277 -1.73 17.44 8.74
N ASP A 278 -0.78 17.00 7.92
CA ASP A 278 -0.24 17.78 6.80
C ASP A 278 -1.31 18.14 5.75
N ILE A 279 -2.35 17.31 5.59
CA ILE A 279 -3.47 17.58 4.67
C ILE A 279 -4.70 18.22 5.35
N GLY A 280 -4.59 18.61 6.62
CA GLY A 280 -5.65 19.31 7.37
C GLY A 280 -6.70 18.42 8.04
N GLU A 281 -6.50 17.10 8.07
CA GLU A 281 -7.40 16.09 8.66
C GLU A 281 -6.84 15.53 9.97
N LYS A 282 -6.31 16.42 10.81
CA LYS A 282 -5.65 16.06 12.08
C LYS A 282 -6.57 15.21 12.96
N GLN A 283 -6.07 14.07 13.41
CA GLN A 283 -6.79 13.15 14.29
C GLN A 283 -6.49 13.52 15.75
N GLU A 284 -7.45 14.12 16.47
CA GLU A 284 -7.22 14.54 17.86
C GLU A 284 -7.15 13.34 18.82
N GLU A 285 -8.03 12.36 18.64
CA GLU A 285 -8.09 11.16 19.48
C GLU A 285 -7.00 10.14 19.11
N PRO A 286 -6.58 9.26 20.06
CA PRO A 286 -5.66 8.17 19.77
C PRO A 286 -6.19 7.27 18.66
N THR A 287 -5.30 6.88 17.72
CA THR A 287 -5.68 5.94 16.66
C THR A 287 -5.90 4.53 17.25
N THR A 288 -7.13 4.03 17.18
CA THR A 288 -7.44 2.67 17.63
C THR A 288 -6.83 1.64 16.69
N ILE A 289 -6.05 0.71 17.24
CA ILE A 289 -5.50 -0.46 16.54
C ILE A 289 -6.08 -1.72 17.19
N TYR A 290 -6.84 -2.48 16.42
CA TYR A 290 -7.44 -3.73 16.85
C TYR A 290 -6.46 -4.90 16.73
N CYS A 291 -6.35 -5.70 17.79
CA CYS A 291 -5.52 -6.90 17.91
C CYS A 291 -6.31 -7.98 18.66
N ASP A 292 -6.21 -9.24 18.25
CA ASP A 292 -6.96 -10.33 18.88
C ASP A 292 -6.16 -11.04 20.00
N ASN A 293 -4.96 -10.56 20.33
CA ASN A 293 -4.12 -11.14 21.36
C ASN A 293 -4.13 -10.31 22.66
N LYS A 294 -4.98 -10.71 23.61
CA LYS A 294 -5.10 -10.06 24.93
C LYS A 294 -3.77 -9.99 25.69
N SER A 295 -2.91 -10.99 25.56
CA SER A 295 -1.61 -11.00 26.22
C SER A 295 -0.67 -9.94 25.62
N ALA A 296 -0.65 -9.78 24.30
CA ALA A 296 0.14 -8.74 23.65
C ALA A 296 -0.34 -7.33 24.07
N ILE A 297 -1.66 -7.14 24.19
CA ILE A 297 -2.26 -5.89 24.71
C ILE A 297 -1.90 -5.67 26.19
N ALA A 298 -1.91 -6.72 27.01
CA ALA A 298 -1.55 -6.59 28.43
C ALA A 298 -0.08 -6.17 28.61
N ILE A 299 0.82 -6.65 27.74
CA ILE A 299 2.23 -6.28 27.76
C ILE A 299 2.42 -4.78 27.50
N THR A 300 1.59 -4.13 26.67
CA THR A 300 1.75 -2.67 26.48
C THR A 300 1.39 -1.87 27.72
N LYS A 301 0.57 -2.43 28.63
CA LYS A 301 0.13 -1.77 29.86
C LYS A 301 1.01 -2.02 31.07
N ASN A 302 1.82 -3.10 31.10
CA ASN A 302 2.57 -3.50 32.31
C ASN A 302 4.09 -3.64 32.08
N PRO A 303 4.94 -2.83 32.74
CA PRO A 303 6.40 -2.82 32.53
C PRO A 303 7.12 -4.08 33.02
N VAL A 304 6.54 -4.87 33.93
CA VAL A 304 7.24 -5.92 34.68
C VAL A 304 7.52 -7.20 33.86
N GLN A 305 6.83 -7.44 32.74
CA GLN A 305 6.98 -8.68 31.96
C GLN A 305 8.23 -8.75 31.03
N HIS A 306 9.19 -7.84 31.18
CA HIS A 306 10.34 -7.68 30.26
C HIS A 306 11.42 -8.77 30.33
N SER A 307 11.47 -9.58 31.39
CA SER A 307 12.60 -10.48 31.65
C SER A 307 12.77 -11.60 30.62
N ARG A 308 11.74 -11.92 29.82
CA ARG A 308 11.74 -13.02 28.84
C ARG A 308 11.91 -12.59 27.37
N THR A 309 12.07 -11.30 27.06
CA THR A 309 11.94 -10.80 25.66
C THR A 309 13.00 -9.79 25.20
N LYS A 310 14.22 -9.89 25.74
CA LYS A 310 15.35 -8.94 25.51
C LYS A 310 15.68 -8.64 24.03
N HIS A 311 15.40 -9.56 23.13
CA HIS A 311 15.80 -9.47 21.73
C HIS A 311 14.89 -8.56 20.87
N ILE A 312 13.83 -8.00 21.46
CA ILE A 312 12.91 -7.05 20.79
C ILE A 312 12.58 -5.83 21.66
N ASP A 313 13.41 -5.52 22.66
CA ASP A 313 13.21 -4.43 23.62
C ASP A 313 12.87 -3.07 22.97
N ILE A 314 13.52 -2.74 21.86
CA ILE A 314 13.26 -1.48 21.11
C ILE A 314 11.79 -1.40 20.66
N LYS A 315 11.22 -2.52 20.16
CA LYS A 315 9.81 -2.58 19.74
C LYS A 315 8.88 -2.47 20.95
N TYR A 316 9.28 -3.04 22.09
CA TYR A 316 8.55 -2.93 23.35
C TYR A 316 8.42 -1.49 23.81
N HIS A 317 9.55 -0.80 23.91
CA HIS A 317 9.59 0.62 24.29
C HIS A 317 8.80 1.49 23.32
N SER A 318 9.01 1.34 22.01
CA SER A 318 8.34 2.16 21.00
C SER A 318 6.82 2.06 21.03
N LEU A 319 6.25 0.86 21.12
CA LEU A 319 4.78 0.67 21.16
C LEU A 319 4.17 1.21 22.47
N ARG A 320 4.87 1.04 23.59
CA ARG A 320 4.44 1.56 24.89
C ARG A 320 4.48 3.08 24.93
N GLU A 321 5.58 3.68 24.49
CA GLU A 321 5.70 5.14 24.42
C GLU A 321 4.60 5.75 23.56
N ALA A 322 4.30 5.16 22.40
CA ALA A 322 3.21 5.62 21.55
C ALA A 322 1.84 5.56 22.25
N THR A 323 1.60 4.50 23.03
CA THR A 323 0.37 4.35 23.83
C THR A 323 0.32 5.39 24.97
N THR A 324 1.42 5.56 25.70
CA THR A 324 1.53 6.52 26.81
C THR A 324 1.38 7.96 26.34
N ARG A 325 1.88 8.29 25.14
CA ARG A 325 1.70 9.61 24.51
C ARG A 325 0.28 9.85 23.97
N GLY A 326 -0.60 8.85 24.00
CA GLY A 326 -1.95 8.96 23.43
C GLY A 326 -1.96 9.03 21.90
N GLU A 327 -0.91 8.59 21.21
CA GLU A 327 -0.88 8.58 19.74
C GLU A 327 -1.71 7.42 19.17
N ILE A 328 -1.70 6.29 19.89
CA ILE A 328 -2.41 5.07 19.52
C ILE A 328 -3.04 4.40 20.75
N GLU A 329 -4.05 3.59 20.52
CA GLU A 329 -4.68 2.74 21.54
C GLU A 329 -4.86 1.33 20.99
N LEU A 330 -4.31 0.32 21.68
CA LEU A 330 -4.57 -1.08 21.33
C LEU A 330 -5.90 -1.54 21.95
N LYS A 331 -6.82 -2.03 21.12
CA LYS A 331 -8.08 -2.64 21.55
C LYS A 331 -8.18 -4.09 21.14
N TYR A 332 -8.83 -4.88 21.99
CA TYR A 332 -9.15 -6.25 21.64
C TYR A 332 -10.27 -6.29 20.59
N CYS A 333 -10.09 -7.08 19.54
CA CYS A 333 -11.18 -7.54 18.69
C CYS A 333 -11.25 -9.07 18.71
N SER A 334 -12.41 -9.63 18.39
CA SER A 334 -12.51 -11.07 18.19
C SER A 334 -11.79 -11.49 16.91
N THR A 335 -11.32 -12.73 16.84
CA THR A 335 -10.73 -13.30 15.59
C THR A 335 -11.75 -13.28 14.44
N GLU A 336 -13.06 -13.29 14.73
CA GLU A 336 -14.11 -13.14 13.71
C GLU A 336 -14.18 -11.71 13.14
N GLU A 337 -13.70 -10.70 13.85
CA GLU A 337 -13.70 -9.30 13.40
C GLU A 337 -12.32 -8.84 12.94
N GLN A 338 -11.31 -9.69 13.03
CA GLN A 338 -9.93 -9.37 12.71
C GLN A 338 -9.73 -9.19 11.19
N LEU A 339 -9.71 -7.93 10.74
CA LEU A 339 -9.50 -7.62 9.31
C LEU A 339 -8.07 -7.94 8.85
N ALA A 340 -7.09 -7.95 9.75
CA ALA A 340 -5.71 -8.22 9.39
C ALA A 340 -5.43 -9.69 9.00
N ASP A 341 -6.35 -10.61 9.32
CA ASP A 341 -6.26 -12.05 9.00
C ASP A 341 -6.04 -12.31 7.50
N ILE A 342 -6.67 -11.50 6.63
CA ILE A 342 -6.52 -11.63 5.17
C ILE A 342 -5.08 -11.37 4.70
N PHE A 343 -4.26 -10.71 5.53
CA PHE A 343 -2.87 -10.37 5.25
C PHE A 343 -1.86 -11.33 5.90
N THR A 344 -2.30 -12.31 6.70
CA THR A 344 -1.40 -13.21 7.44
C THR A 344 -1.57 -14.68 7.06
N LYS A 345 -2.75 -15.08 6.58
CA LYS A 345 -3.06 -16.50 6.31
C LYS A 345 -4.02 -16.69 5.15
N ALA A 346 -3.99 -17.90 4.58
CA ALA A 346 -4.96 -18.32 3.58
C ALA A 346 -6.28 -18.71 4.27
N LEU A 347 -7.38 -18.09 3.86
CA LEU A 347 -8.67 -18.20 4.55
C LEU A 347 -9.66 -19.08 3.78
N PRO A 348 -10.57 -19.79 4.47
CA PRO A 348 -11.72 -20.45 3.85
C PRO A 348 -12.56 -19.45 3.06
N ARG A 349 -13.25 -19.92 2.02
CA ARG A 349 -14.02 -19.06 1.09
C ARG A 349 -14.91 -18.04 1.80
N ASN A 350 -15.78 -18.50 2.70
CA ASN A 350 -16.76 -17.63 3.35
C ASN A 350 -16.06 -16.50 4.13
N LYS A 351 -15.00 -16.84 4.88
CA LYS A 351 -14.24 -15.86 5.65
C LYS A 351 -13.46 -14.90 4.76
N PHE A 352 -12.85 -15.42 3.70
CA PHE A 352 -12.12 -14.60 2.73
C PHE A 352 -13.04 -13.57 2.04
N GLU A 353 -14.21 -14.01 1.56
CA GLU A 353 -15.17 -13.13 0.89
C GLU A 353 -15.73 -12.07 1.86
N GLU A 354 -16.01 -12.45 3.11
CA GLU A 354 -16.42 -11.54 4.19
C GLU A 354 -15.35 -10.46 4.45
N LEU A 355 -14.11 -10.86 4.73
CA LEU A 355 -13.03 -9.91 5.02
C LEU A 355 -12.71 -9.03 3.81
N ARG A 356 -12.70 -9.59 2.59
CA ARG A 356 -12.51 -8.84 1.34
C ARG A 356 -13.53 -7.70 1.22
N MET A 357 -14.80 -7.97 1.52
CA MET A 357 -15.83 -6.93 1.54
C MET A 357 -15.55 -5.91 2.65
N LYS A 358 -15.27 -6.36 3.88
CA LYS A 358 -15.00 -5.46 5.02
C LYS A 358 -13.80 -4.53 4.81
N ILE A 359 -12.76 -4.97 4.09
CA ILE A 359 -11.63 -4.11 3.72
C ILE A 359 -11.93 -3.17 2.54
N GLY A 360 -13.13 -3.22 1.98
CA GLY A 360 -13.56 -2.30 0.93
C GLY A 360 -13.34 -2.80 -0.49
N VAL A 361 -12.98 -4.07 -0.69
CA VAL A 361 -12.78 -4.65 -2.03
C VAL A 361 -14.08 -5.27 -2.54
N TYR A 362 -14.69 -4.61 -3.53
CA TYR A 362 -15.99 -4.99 -4.09
C TYR A 362 -15.94 -5.09 -5.60
N HIS A 363 -16.90 -5.85 -6.13
CA HIS A 363 -17.26 -5.79 -7.54
C HIS A 363 -18.07 -4.52 -7.80
N LYS A 364 -17.65 -3.69 -8.74
CA LYS A 364 -18.46 -2.55 -9.19
C LYS A 364 -18.65 -2.61 -10.71
N HIS A 365 -19.91 -2.65 -11.14
CA HIS A 365 -20.23 -2.43 -12.55
C HIS A 365 -19.98 -0.95 -12.88
N ILE A 366 -18.91 -0.67 -13.60
CA ILE A 366 -18.65 0.68 -14.14
C ILE A 366 -19.65 0.88 -15.30
N LYS A 367 -20.60 1.80 -15.14
CA LYS A 367 -21.50 2.20 -16.23
C LYS A 367 -20.68 2.97 -17.28
N GLY A 368 -20.69 2.54 -18.55
CA GLY A 368 -20.12 3.32 -19.65
C GLY A 368 -19.20 2.58 -20.63
N GLU A 369 -19.02 1.27 -20.53
CA GLU A 369 -18.33 0.48 -21.56
C GLU A 369 -19.33 -0.44 -22.27
N TYR A 370 -19.93 0.07 -23.35
CA TYR A 370 -20.52 -0.72 -24.44
C TYR A 370 -19.75 -0.42 -25.73
#